data_AF-A0A7X8Q374-F1
#
_entry.id   AF-A0A7X8Q374-F1
#
_cell.length_a   1.000
_cell.length_b   1.000
_cell.length_c   1.000
_cell.angle_alpha   90.00
_cell.angle_beta   90.00
_cell.angle_gamma   90.00
#
_symmetry.space_group_name_H-M   'P 1'
#
loop_
_entity.id
_entity.type
_entity.pdbx_description
1 polymer ?
#
loop_
_entity_poly.entity_id
_entity_poly.type
_entity_poly.pdbx_seq_one_letter_code
_entity_poly.pdbx_strand_id
1 'polypeptide(L)'
;TIDLDPSVKISVLNPPGTLPADLNNQSIVLRLTYGTISLLLTGDAERPVEQGLSNAQAQILKAGHHGSSTSTTPEFLKAVNPEIAIISCGKDNSYGHPHQEVLDRLMKANIKIYRTDVSGDIIVKTNGQSYSVSTTPWTDQGTMIIPSPVDQGAYVGSIKSDKYHYPNCRHAESIQPVNKIWFKTKAEAEAKGYVPCKVCKP
;
A
#
# COMPACT_ATOMS: atom_id res chain seq x y z
N THR A 1 11.38 15.48 24.35
CA THR A 1 10.53 14.33 24.72
C THR A 1 9.22 14.45 23.98
N ILE A 2 8.63 13.33 23.56
CA ILE A 2 7.24 13.34 23.06
C ILE A 2 6.37 12.95 24.24
N ASP A 3 5.56 13.87 24.73
CA ASP A 3 4.61 13.59 25.80
C ASP A 3 3.43 12.82 25.21
N LEU A 4 3.32 11.55 25.58
CA LEU A 4 2.25 10.66 25.14
C LEU A 4 1.21 10.55 26.25
N ASP A 5 -0.05 10.40 25.85
CA ASP A 5 -1.12 10.03 26.77
C ASP A 5 -0.73 8.71 27.50
N PRO A 6 -0.90 8.60 28.83
CA PRO A 6 -0.51 7.41 29.59
C PRO A 6 -1.16 6.10 29.13
N SER A 7 -2.27 6.18 28.40
CA SER A 7 -2.95 5.02 27.80
C SER A 7 -2.28 4.50 26.52
N VAL A 8 -1.35 5.26 25.93
CA VAL A 8 -0.56 4.85 24.77
C VAL A 8 0.67 4.07 25.25
N LYS A 9 0.80 2.83 24.78
CA LYS A 9 1.97 1.99 25.02
C LYS A 9 2.80 1.88 23.75
N ILE A 10 4.11 2.07 23.87
CA ILE A 10 5.06 1.83 22.78
C ILE A 10 6.00 0.72 23.21
N SER A 11 6.07 -0.34 22.41
CA SER A 11 7.05 -1.42 22.55
C SER A 11 8.09 -1.31 21.44
N VAL A 12 9.36 -1.40 21.81
CA VAL A 12 10.47 -1.55 20.86
C VAL A 12 10.69 -3.03 20.62
N LEU A 13 10.56 -3.49 19.37
CA LEU A 13 10.69 -4.90 18.98
C LEU A 13 12.01 -5.20 18.26
N ASN A 14 12.70 -4.18 17.74
CA ASN A 14 14.00 -4.26 17.06
C ASN A 14 14.73 -2.91 17.27
N PRO A 15 16.07 -2.85 17.27
CA PRO A 15 17.05 -3.92 17.07
C PRO A 15 17.18 -4.88 18.26
N PRO A 16 17.68 -6.12 18.05
CA PRO A 16 18.24 -6.90 19.15
C PRO A 16 19.47 -6.14 19.71
N GLY A 17 19.84 -6.43 20.96
CA GLY A 17 20.93 -5.70 21.64
C GLY A 17 22.25 -5.62 20.86
N THR A 18 22.52 -6.58 19.97
CA THR A 18 23.60 -6.52 18.98
C THR A 18 23.07 -6.09 17.62
N LEU A 19 23.62 -5.01 17.06
CA LEU A 19 23.19 -4.48 15.76
C LEU A 19 23.68 -5.35 14.59
N PRO A 20 22.81 -5.62 13.58
CA PRO A 20 23.24 -6.26 12.34
C PRO A 20 24.09 -5.31 11.48
N ALA A 21 24.90 -5.87 10.57
CA ALA A 21 25.77 -5.07 9.69
C ALA A 21 24.97 -4.21 8.70
N ASP A 22 23.85 -4.71 8.22
CA ASP A 22 22.97 -4.00 7.30
C ASP A 22 22.16 -2.91 8.03
N LEU A 23 22.20 -1.67 7.53
CA LEU A 23 21.58 -0.50 8.17
C LEU A 23 20.05 -0.58 8.18
N ASN A 24 19.44 -1.16 7.15
CA ASN A 24 17.97 -1.31 7.10
C ASN A 24 17.50 -2.23 8.23
N ASN A 25 18.25 -3.30 8.49
CA ASN A 25 17.98 -4.23 9.59
C ASN A 25 18.34 -3.67 10.98
N GLN A 26 18.98 -2.50 11.07
CA GLN A 26 19.10 -1.74 12.32
C GLN A 26 17.85 -0.89 12.62
N SER A 27 16.84 -0.89 11.72
CA SER A 27 15.59 -0.14 11.91
C SER A 27 14.95 -0.39 13.26
N ILE A 28 14.54 0.69 13.92
CA ILE A 28 13.75 0.59 15.15
C ILE A 28 12.33 0.16 14.77
N VAL A 29 11.96 -1.07 15.14
CA VAL A 29 10.60 -1.56 14.93
C VAL A 29 9.79 -1.22 16.17
N LEU A 30 8.72 -0.44 16.00
CA LEU A 30 7.86 0.00 17.09
C LEU A 30 6.47 -0.60 16.94
N ARG A 31 5.92 -1.12 18.05
CA ARG A 31 4.49 -1.37 18.16
C ARG A 31 3.87 -0.33 19.08
N LEU A 32 2.99 0.50 18.53
CA LEU A 32 2.18 1.44 19.29
C LEU A 32 0.82 0.81 19.56
N THR A 33 0.34 0.88 20.79
CA THR A 33 -0.97 0.35 21.20
C THR A 33 -1.74 1.42 21.94
N TYR A 34 -2.98 1.65 21.53
CA TYR A 34 -3.95 2.49 22.23
C TYR A 34 -5.26 1.73 22.31
N GLY A 35 -5.70 1.39 23.53
CA GLY A 35 -6.82 0.48 23.76
C GLY A 35 -6.61 -0.87 23.07
N THR A 36 -7.53 -1.26 22.19
CA THR A 36 -7.48 -2.48 21.37
C THR A 36 -6.83 -2.28 19.99
N ILE A 37 -6.50 -1.04 19.62
CA ILE A 37 -5.91 -0.70 18.32
C ILE A 37 -4.39 -0.65 18.44
N SER A 38 -3.71 -1.32 17.52
CA SER A 38 -2.26 -1.34 17.45
C SER A 38 -1.74 -1.10 16.05
N LEU A 39 -0.62 -0.37 15.99
CA LEU A 39 0.11 0.00 14.78
C LEU A 39 1.53 -0.56 14.87
N LEU A 40 2.00 -1.21 13.81
CA LEU A 40 3.38 -1.67 13.70
C LEU A 40 4.14 -0.79 12.70
N LEU A 41 5.17 -0.10 13.19
CA LEU A 41 6.06 0.76 12.42
C LEU A 41 7.39 0.05 12.25
N THR A 42 7.65 -0.47 11.06
CA THR A 42 8.81 -1.34 10.82
C THR A 42 10.07 -0.60 10.36
N GLY A 43 9.97 0.69 10.07
CA GLY A 43 11.03 1.41 9.35
C GLY A 43 11.36 0.69 8.04
N ASP A 44 12.65 0.48 7.81
CA ASP A 44 13.18 -0.24 6.66
C ASP A 44 13.58 -1.68 6.97
N ALA A 45 13.12 -2.25 8.09
CA ALA A 45 13.38 -3.64 8.46
C ALA A 45 13.06 -4.59 7.30
N GLU A 46 13.99 -5.51 7.03
CA GLU A 46 13.90 -6.51 5.96
C GLU A 46 13.70 -7.91 6.54
N ARG A 47 13.66 -8.93 5.68
CA ARG A 47 13.40 -10.34 6.08
C ARG A 47 14.15 -10.80 7.34
N PRO A 48 15.45 -10.52 7.54
CA PRO A 48 16.16 -10.99 8.73
C PRO A 48 15.54 -10.50 10.04
N VAL A 49 15.11 -9.23 10.08
CA VAL A 49 14.39 -8.69 11.24
C VAL A 49 12.99 -9.28 11.33
N GLU A 50 12.26 -9.35 10.22
CA GLU A 50 10.90 -9.89 10.17
C GLU A 50 10.79 -11.32 10.70
N GLN A 51 11.78 -12.17 10.42
CA GLN A 51 11.84 -13.54 10.93
C GLN A 51 11.90 -13.63 12.46
N GLY A 52 12.48 -12.63 13.12
CA GLY A 52 12.57 -12.56 14.58
C GLY A 52 11.30 -12.00 15.25
N LEU A 53 10.36 -11.46 14.49
CA LEU A 53 9.19 -10.74 15.00
C LEU A 53 7.97 -11.66 15.19
N SER A 54 8.08 -12.62 16.11
CA SER A 54 7.02 -13.62 16.37
C SER A 54 5.79 -13.09 17.11
N ASN A 55 5.90 -11.97 17.84
CA ASN A 55 4.79 -11.30 18.54
C ASN A 55 4.53 -9.90 17.97
N ALA A 56 4.31 -9.82 16.67
CA ALA A 56 4.17 -8.56 15.93
C ALA A 56 2.74 -8.24 15.50
N GLN A 57 1.73 -8.90 16.10
CA GLN A 57 0.33 -8.65 15.77
C GLN A 57 -0.01 -7.16 15.87
N ALA A 58 -0.63 -6.62 14.81
CA ALA A 58 -1.13 -5.25 14.76
C ALA A 58 -2.22 -5.08 13.70
N GLN A 59 -3.23 -4.25 13.96
CA GLN A 59 -4.30 -3.97 12.99
C GLN A 59 -3.80 -3.13 11.80
N ILE A 60 -2.82 -2.27 12.03
CA ILE A 60 -2.29 -1.36 11.01
C ILE A 60 -0.80 -1.63 10.86
N LEU A 61 -0.38 -1.99 9.66
CA LEU A 61 1.02 -2.19 9.32
C LEU A 61 1.54 -1.00 8.51
N LYS A 62 2.64 -0.39 8.92
CA LYS A 62 3.48 0.39 8.01
C LYS A 62 4.44 -0.60 7.34
N ALA A 63 4.30 -0.82 6.04
CA ALA A 63 5.13 -1.77 5.30
C ALA A 63 6.61 -1.38 5.38
N GLY A 64 7.46 -2.41 5.51
CA GLY A 64 8.90 -2.27 5.61
C GLY A 64 9.51 -1.75 4.34
N HIS A 65 10.52 -0.90 4.46
CA HIS A 65 11.42 -0.51 3.37
C HIS A 65 10.66 -0.06 2.12
N HIS A 66 9.70 0.85 2.30
CA HIS A 66 8.86 1.41 1.22
C HIS A 66 8.11 0.37 0.35
N GLY A 67 7.97 -0.88 0.80
CA GLY A 67 7.45 -1.99 -0.02
C GLY A 67 8.49 -2.60 -0.96
N SER A 68 9.75 -2.65 -0.53
CA SER A 68 10.84 -3.38 -1.20
C SER A 68 10.54 -4.88 -1.29
N SER A 69 11.04 -5.53 -2.34
CA SER A 69 11.10 -6.99 -2.45
C SER A 69 11.81 -7.66 -1.27
N THR A 70 12.65 -6.95 -0.53
CA THR A 70 13.39 -7.44 0.65
C THR A 70 12.58 -7.45 1.95
N SER A 71 11.37 -6.91 1.96
CA SER A 71 10.52 -6.82 3.14
C SER A 71 9.11 -7.36 2.88
N THR A 72 8.27 -7.26 3.91
CA THR A 72 6.86 -7.63 3.93
C THR A 72 6.69 -9.07 3.44
N THR A 73 7.42 -9.99 4.07
CA THR A 73 7.38 -11.42 3.75
C THR A 73 6.02 -12.04 4.07
N PRO A 74 5.61 -13.12 3.38
CA PRO A 74 4.35 -13.81 3.67
C PRO A 74 4.24 -14.29 5.12
N GLU A 75 5.33 -14.82 5.69
CA GLU A 75 5.39 -15.32 7.07
C GLU A 75 5.20 -14.18 8.06
N PHE A 76 5.81 -13.03 7.78
CA PHE A 76 5.64 -11.82 8.57
C PHE A 76 4.22 -11.28 8.50
N LEU A 77 3.61 -11.21 7.30
CA LEU A 77 2.21 -10.80 7.16
C LEU A 77 1.26 -11.70 7.95
N LYS A 78 1.55 -13.00 8.02
CA LYS A 78 0.79 -13.95 8.84
C LYS A 78 0.96 -13.67 10.34
N ALA A 79 2.17 -13.33 10.79
CA ALA A 79 2.45 -13.01 12.19
C ALA A 79 1.83 -11.67 12.62
N VAL A 80 1.83 -10.67 11.74
CA VAL A 80 1.24 -9.35 12.00
C VAL A 80 -0.28 -9.38 11.90
N ASN A 81 -0.82 -10.12 10.91
CA ASN A 81 -2.24 -10.20 10.57
C ASN A 81 -2.96 -8.83 10.53
N PRO A 82 -2.49 -7.88 9.70
CA PRO A 82 -3.05 -6.53 9.66
C PRO A 82 -4.35 -6.46 8.86
N GLU A 83 -5.19 -5.48 9.20
CA GLU A 83 -6.37 -5.12 8.42
C GLU A 83 -6.01 -4.17 7.27
N ILE A 84 -5.06 -3.26 7.52
CA ILE A 84 -4.54 -2.32 6.51
C ILE A 84 -3.01 -2.32 6.48
N ALA A 85 -2.45 -2.04 5.31
CA ALA A 85 -1.04 -1.76 5.12
C ALA A 85 -0.84 -0.37 4.50
N ILE A 86 0.00 0.44 5.13
CA ILE A 86 0.44 1.74 4.62
C ILE A 86 1.83 1.58 4.04
N ILE A 87 2.02 1.96 2.79
CA ILE A 87 3.31 1.95 2.09
C ILE A 87 3.73 3.40 1.89
N SER A 88 4.77 3.84 2.59
CA SER A 88 5.36 5.15 2.34
C SER A 88 6.36 5.02 1.21
N CYS A 89 6.04 5.54 0.04
CA CYS A 89 6.87 5.57 -1.16
C CYS A 89 6.63 6.88 -1.92
N GLY A 90 7.63 7.32 -2.69
CA GLY A 90 7.54 8.55 -3.47
C GLY A 90 6.89 8.34 -4.83
N LYS A 91 6.18 9.36 -5.33
CA LYS A 91 5.78 9.45 -6.74
C LYS A 91 7.07 9.47 -7.60
N ASP A 92 7.08 8.69 -8.68
CA ASP A 92 8.22 8.56 -9.59
C ASP A 92 9.55 8.14 -8.92
N ASN A 93 9.51 7.37 -7.83
CA ASN A 93 10.73 6.92 -7.17
C ASN A 93 11.55 5.98 -8.10
N SER A 94 12.83 6.27 -8.22
CA SER A 94 13.76 5.54 -9.12
C SER A 94 14.08 4.12 -8.66
N TYR A 95 13.77 3.78 -7.40
CA TYR A 95 13.97 2.45 -6.85
C TYR A 95 12.89 1.45 -7.27
N GLY A 96 11.82 1.89 -7.95
CA GLY A 96 10.74 1.01 -8.41
C GLY A 96 9.82 0.49 -7.30
N HIS A 97 9.80 1.16 -6.14
CA HIS A 97 8.97 0.78 -5.00
C HIS A 97 7.54 1.35 -5.11
N PRO A 98 6.54 0.70 -4.51
CA PRO A 98 6.59 -0.66 -4.00
C PRO A 98 6.73 -1.67 -5.13
N HIS A 99 7.48 -2.74 -4.88
CA HIS A 99 7.60 -3.84 -5.83
C HIS A 99 6.25 -4.55 -5.99
N GLN A 100 5.92 -4.97 -7.22
CA GLN A 100 4.65 -5.61 -7.53
C GLN A 100 4.38 -6.85 -6.66
N GLU A 101 5.42 -7.66 -6.41
CA GLU A 101 5.27 -8.86 -5.57
C GLU A 101 4.85 -8.55 -4.13
N VAL A 102 5.20 -7.39 -3.58
CA VAL A 102 4.77 -6.97 -2.24
C VAL A 102 3.30 -6.60 -2.26
N LEU A 103 2.86 -5.86 -3.29
CA LEU A 103 1.44 -5.56 -3.50
C LEU A 103 0.64 -6.85 -3.65
N ASP A 104 1.14 -7.83 -4.42
CA ASP A 104 0.47 -9.10 -4.65
C ASP A 104 0.34 -9.92 -3.35
N ARG A 105 1.37 -9.94 -2.49
CA ARG A 105 1.31 -10.57 -1.15
C ARG A 105 0.23 -9.93 -0.28
N LEU A 106 0.18 -8.60 -0.23
CA LEU A 106 -0.82 -7.85 0.55
C LEU A 106 -2.24 -8.09 0.04
N MET A 107 -2.45 -8.05 -1.28
CA MET A 107 -3.75 -8.34 -1.90
C MET A 107 -4.20 -9.78 -1.65
N LYS A 108 -3.28 -10.75 -1.77
CA LYS A 108 -3.57 -12.16 -1.50
C LYS A 108 -3.97 -12.41 -0.03
N ALA A 109 -3.43 -11.62 0.89
CA ALA A 109 -3.79 -11.65 2.30
C ALA A 109 -5.07 -10.85 2.63
N ASN A 110 -5.77 -10.30 1.62
CA ASN A 110 -6.96 -9.46 1.77
C ASN A 110 -6.74 -8.22 2.65
N ILE A 111 -5.54 -7.65 2.60
CA ILE A 111 -5.14 -6.47 3.35
C ILE A 111 -5.46 -5.23 2.52
N LYS A 112 -6.10 -4.21 3.12
CA LYS A 112 -6.36 -2.95 2.43
C LYS A 112 -5.09 -2.12 2.33
N ILE A 113 -4.71 -1.73 1.11
CA ILE A 113 -3.45 -1.05 0.84
C ILE A 113 -3.67 0.46 0.70
N TYR A 114 -2.85 1.26 1.39
CA TYR A 114 -2.72 2.70 1.20
C TYR A 114 -1.28 3.02 0.82
N ARG A 115 -1.06 3.85 -0.20
CA ARG A 115 0.28 4.26 -0.62
C ARG A 115 0.40 5.78 -0.65
N THR A 116 1.47 6.35 -0.14
CA THR A 116 1.65 7.82 -0.09
C THR A 116 1.85 8.45 -1.46
N ASP A 117 2.36 7.72 -2.44
CA ASP A 117 2.51 8.20 -3.82
C ASP A 117 1.18 8.36 -4.56
N VAL A 118 0.16 7.57 -4.18
CA VAL A 118 -1.20 7.62 -4.74
C VAL A 118 -2.16 8.42 -3.85
N SER A 119 -2.07 8.20 -2.54
CA SER A 119 -3.04 8.68 -1.56
C SER A 119 -2.64 10.01 -0.92
N GLY A 120 -1.43 10.50 -1.21
CA GLY A 120 -0.84 11.65 -0.54
C GLY A 120 -0.73 11.43 0.96
N ASP A 121 -1.20 12.40 1.74
CA ASP A 121 -1.22 12.27 3.20
C ASP A 121 -2.20 11.17 3.60
N ILE A 122 -1.76 10.24 4.43
CA ILE A 122 -2.60 9.18 4.99
C ILE A 122 -2.71 9.42 6.49
N ILE A 123 -3.91 9.73 6.96
CA ILE A 123 -4.19 10.02 8.36
C ILE A 123 -5.01 8.88 8.93
N VAL A 124 -4.45 8.21 9.94
CA VAL A 124 -5.18 7.25 10.77
C VAL A 124 -5.61 7.95 12.06
N LYS A 125 -6.92 7.98 12.32
CA LYS A 125 -7.49 8.49 13.58
C LYS A 125 -8.12 7.35 14.35
N THR A 126 -7.80 7.23 15.64
CA THR A 126 -8.32 6.17 16.51
C THR A 126 -8.75 6.72 17.86
N ASN A 127 -9.78 6.11 18.45
CA ASN A 127 -10.22 6.34 19.84
C ASN A 127 -9.80 5.19 20.77
N GLY A 128 -8.97 4.27 20.28
CA GLY A 128 -8.52 3.09 21.00
C GLY A 128 -9.47 1.90 20.96
N GLN A 129 -10.65 2.00 20.34
CA GLN A 129 -11.54 0.87 20.09
C GLN A 129 -11.78 0.64 18.60
N SER A 130 -11.79 1.73 17.83
CA SER A 130 -12.00 1.78 16.39
C SER A 130 -11.07 2.81 15.78
N TYR A 131 -10.81 2.68 14.48
CA TYR A 131 -10.04 3.66 13.73
C TYR A 131 -10.69 3.97 12.38
N SER A 132 -10.34 5.12 11.83
CA SER A 132 -10.69 5.57 10.49
C SER A 132 -9.45 6.01 9.75
N VAL A 133 -9.48 5.89 8.42
CA VAL A 133 -8.39 6.31 7.54
C VAL A 133 -8.92 7.33 6.56
N SER A 134 -8.31 8.51 6.52
CA SER A 134 -8.58 9.55 5.52
C SER A 134 -7.32 9.84 4.72
N THR A 135 -7.48 10.18 3.44
CA THR A 135 -6.38 10.44 2.53
C THR A 135 -6.53 11.81 1.88
N THR A 136 -5.44 12.54 1.72
CA THR A 136 -5.39 13.80 0.95
C THR A 136 -4.43 13.60 -0.21
N PRO A 137 -4.92 13.18 -1.39
CA PRO A 137 -4.07 12.98 -2.56
C PRO A 137 -3.30 14.24 -2.91
N TRP A 138 -2.08 14.07 -3.43
CA TRP A 138 -1.31 15.18 -3.99
C TRP A 138 -2.14 15.86 -5.08
N THR A 139 -2.53 17.11 -4.86
CA THR A 139 -3.11 17.94 -5.92
C THR A 139 -1.94 18.50 -6.73
N ASP A 140 -1.60 17.85 -7.84
CA ASP A 140 -0.87 18.55 -8.89
C ASP A 140 -1.73 19.75 -9.31
N GLN A 141 -1.12 20.91 -9.56
CA GLN A 141 -1.67 21.84 -10.54
C GLN A 141 -1.75 21.06 -11.87
N GLY A 142 -2.85 20.34 -12.10
CA GLY A 142 -3.06 19.48 -13.26
C GLY A 142 -3.64 18.10 -12.96
N THR A 143 -4.94 18.06 -12.65
CA THR A 143 -5.86 16.94 -12.91
C THR A 143 -5.82 15.74 -11.94
N MET A 144 -6.94 15.56 -11.23
CA MET A 144 -7.23 14.42 -10.35
C MET A 144 -7.26 13.09 -11.11
N ILE A 145 -6.58 12.06 -10.59
CA ILE A 145 -6.97 10.66 -10.82
C ILE A 145 -6.97 9.92 -9.48
N ILE A 146 -8.18 9.72 -8.96
CA ILE A 146 -8.49 8.89 -7.80
C ILE A 146 -8.58 7.43 -8.27
N PRO A 147 -7.87 6.46 -7.68
CA PRO A 147 -8.29 5.07 -7.73
C PRO A 147 -9.07 4.74 -6.46
N SER A 148 -10.39 4.88 -6.52
CA SER A 148 -11.30 4.17 -5.62
C SER A 148 -11.60 2.80 -6.21
N PRO A 149 -11.83 1.76 -5.39
CA PRO A 149 -12.33 0.49 -5.90
C PRO A 149 -13.79 0.66 -6.35
N VAL A 150 -14.07 0.19 -7.58
CA VAL A 150 -15.39 -0.17 -8.10
C VAL A 150 -16.34 0.99 -8.44
N ASP A 151 -16.12 1.62 -9.60
CA ASP A 151 -17.20 2.12 -10.43
C ASP A 151 -16.98 1.51 -11.83
N GLN A 152 -17.82 0.57 -12.25
CA GLN A 152 -17.69 -0.09 -13.56
C GLN A 152 -18.06 0.94 -14.65
N GLY A 153 -17.05 1.62 -15.19
CA GLY A 153 -17.20 2.48 -16.37
C GLY A 153 -17.55 1.67 -17.63
N ALA A 154 -17.98 2.36 -18.69
CA ALA A 154 -18.27 1.73 -19.99
C ALA A 154 -17.00 1.16 -20.67
N TYR A 155 -15.81 1.63 -20.25
CA TYR A 155 -14.52 1.22 -20.79
C TYR A 155 -13.51 0.95 -19.68
N VAL A 156 -12.57 0.06 -19.94
CA VAL A 156 -11.48 -0.30 -19.02
C VAL A 156 -10.14 -0.28 -19.73
N GLY A 157 -9.13 0.33 -19.12
CA GLY A 157 -7.73 0.31 -19.54
C GLY A 157 -6.81 -0.27 -18.48
N SER A 158 -5.51 -0.32 -18.77
CA SER A 158 -4.48 -0.76 -17.83
C SER A 158 -3.48 0.37 -17.59
N ILE A 159 -3.09 0.65 -16.35
CA ILE A 159 -1.99 1.61 -16.07
C ILE A 159 -0.64 1.16 -16.68
N LYS A 160 -0.53 -0.09 -17.14
CA LYS A 160 0.66 -0.66 -17.80
C LYS A 160 0.55 -0.69 -19.33
N SER A 161 -0.50 -0.12 -19.91
CA SER A 161 -0.73 -0.11 -21.36
C SER A 161 -1.51 1.12 -21.77
N ASP A 162 -1.23 1.63 -22.97
CA ASP A 162 -2.01 2.71 -23.58
C ASP A 162 -3.34 2.23 -24.18
N LYS A 163 -3.80 1.00 -23.92
CA LYS A 163 -5.04 0.46 -24.53
C LYS A 163 -6.24 0.53 -23.59
N TYR A 164 -7.38 0.97 -24.13
CA TYR A 164 -8.69 0.82 -23.49
C TYR A 164 -9.58 -0.17 -24.25
N HIS A 165 -10.54 -0.74 -23.54
CA HIS A 165 -11.31 -1.91 -23.95
C HIS A 165 -12.78 -1.81 -23.49
N TYR A 166 -13.69 -2.53 -24.14
CA TYR A 166 -14.94 -2.93 -23.48
C TYR A 166 -14.65 -3.90 -22.32
N PRO A 167 -15.49 -3.91 -21.26
CA PRO A 167 -15.25 -4.71 -20.05
C PRO A 167 -15.17 -6.23 -20.30
N ASN A 168 -15.90 -6.71 -21.32
CA ASN A 168 -15.96 -8.11 -21.75
C ASN A 168 -14.87 -8.49 -22.78
N CYS A 169 -13.87 -7.63 -23.00
CA CYS A 169 -12.77 -7.96 -23.88
C CYS A 169 -11.82 -8.96 -23.21
N ARG A 170 -11.41 -10.02 -23.91
CA ARG A 170 -10.40 -10.98 -23.43
C ARG A 170 -9.11 -10.32 -22.89
N HIS A 171 -8.71 -9.18 -23.47
CA HIS A 171 -7.54 -8.44 -23.01
C HIS A 171 -7.85 -7.65 -21.73
N ALA A 172 -9.07 -7.13 -21.57
CA ALA A 172 -9.52 -6.49 -20.34
C ALA A 172 -9.63 -7.47 -19.16
N GLU A 173 -10.08 -8.70 -19.42
CA GLU A 173 -10.15 -9.77 -18.43
C GLU A 173 -8.76 -10.16 -17.90
N SER A 174 -7.75 -10.09 -18.78
CA SER A 174 -6.35 -10.34 -18.41
C SER A 174 -5.67 -9.19 -17.66
N ILE A 175 -6.30 -8.01 -17.56
CA ILE A 175 -5.77 -6.89 -16.78
C ILE A 175 -5.94 -7.23 -15.30
N GLN A 176 -4.83 -7.24 -14.57
CA GLN A 176 -4.87 -7.40 -13.11
C GLN A 176 -5.69 -6.28 -12.47
N PRO A 177 -6.58 -6.56 -11.50
CA PRO A 177 -7.51 -5.57 -10.93
C PRO A 177 -6.86 -4.25 -10.49
N VAL A 178 -5.67 -4.29 -9.88
CA VAL A 178 -4.94 -3.08 -9.45
C VAL A 178 -4.44 -2.21 -10.62
N ASN A 179 -4.27 -2.82 -11.78
CA ASN A 179 -3.87 -2.10 -12.99
C ASN A 179 -5.09 -1.58 -13.75
N LYS A 180 -6.31 -2.00 -13.42
CA LYS A 180 -7.52 -1.55 -14.12
C LYS A 180 -7.78 -0.08 -13.79
N ILE A 181 -7.92 0.71 -14.85
CA ILE A 181 -8.50 2.05 -14.80
C ILE A 181 -9.80 2.03 -15.60
N TRP A 182 -10.87 2.62 -15.05
CA TRP A 182 -12.18 2.65 -15.70
C TRP A 182 -12.48 4.05 -16.23
N PHE A 183 -13.09 4.11 -17.43
CA PHE A 183 -13.51 5.34 -18.07
C PHE A 183 -15.02 5.29 -18.36
N LYS A 184 -15.71 6.42 -18.16
CA LYS A 184 -17.15 6.53 -18.43
C LYS A 184 -17.44 6.72 -19.91
N THR A 185 -16.53 7.35 -20.65
CA THR A 185 -16.68 7.62 -22.10
C THR A 185 -15.37 7.37 -22.85
N LYS A 186 -15.44 7.18 -24.19
CA LYS A 186 -14.25 7.09 -25.05
C LYS A 186 -13.41 8.37 -24.99
N ALA A 187 -14.08 9.52 -25.05
CA ALA A 187 -13.43 10.82 -24.98
C ALA A 187 -12.60 10.99 -23.69
N GLU A 188 -13.08 10.45 -22.57
CA GLU A 188 -12.32 10.44 -21.31
C GLU A 188 -11.05 9.58 -21.41
N ALA A 189 -11.14 8.39 -22.01
CA ALA A 189 -9.99 7.51 -22.21
C ALA A 189 -8.95 8.15 -23.16
N GLU A 190 -9.41 8.72 -24.27
CA GLU A 190 -8.58 9.35 -25.29
C GLU A 190 -7.91 10.64 -24.81
N ALA A 191 -8.63 11.47 -24.03
CA ALA A 191 -8.05 12.64 -23.38
C ALA A 191 -6.93 12.28 -22.39
N LYS A 192 -6.97 11.06 -21.83
CA LYS A 192 -5.93 10.49 -20.94
C LYS A 192 -4.84 9.74 -21.72
N GLY A 193 -4.82 9.82 -23.05
CA GLY A 193 -3.78 9.22 -23.91
C GLY A 193 -3.97 7.73 -24.22
N TYR A 194 -5.12 7.15 -23.87
CA TYR A 194 -5.41 5.76 -24.21
C TYR A 194 -5.98 5.66 -25.63
N VAL A 195 -5.60 4.62 -26.35
CA VAL A 195 -6.07 4.33 -27.71
C VAL A 195 -6.94 3.07 -27.73
N PRO A 196 -7.92 2.98 -28.64
CA PRO A 196 -8.86 1.87 -28.66
C PRO A 196 -8.16 0.55 -28.96
N CYS A 197 -8.50 -0.49 -28.21
CA CYS A 197 -8.05 -1.83 -28.49
C CYS A 197 -8.54 -2.29 -29.88
N LYS A 198 -7.60 -2.71 -30.74
CA LYS A 198 -7.90 -3.17 -32.11
C LYS A 198 -8.77 -4.43 -32.15
N VAL A 199 -8.87 -5.18 -31.04
CA VAL A 199 -9.63 -6.44 -30.95
C VAL A 199 -11.10 -6.18 -30.65
N CYS A 200 -11.43 -5.51 -29.53
CA CYS A 200 -12.81 -5.21 -29.18
C CYS A 200 -13.36 -3.94 -29.84
N LYS A 201 -12.50 -3.12 -30.46
CA LYS A 201 -12.84 -1.89 -31.19
C LYS A 201 -13.84 -1.01 -30.42
N PRO A 202 -13.50 -0.63 -29.18
CA PRO A 202 -14.42 -0.01 -28.24
C PRO A 202 -14.96 1.32 -28.74
#